data_AF-W9Z3F5-F1
#
_entry.id   AF-W9Z3F5-F1
#
_cell.length_a   1.000
_cell.length_b   1.000
_cell.length_c   1.000
_cell.angle_alpha   90.00
_cell.angle_beta   90.00
_cell.angle_gamma   90.00
#
_symmetry.space_group_name_H-M   'P 1'
#
loop_
_entity.id
_entity.type
_entity.pdbx_description
1 polymer ?
#
loop_
_entity_poly.entity_id
_entity_poly.type
_entity_poly.pdbx_seq_one_letter_code
_entity_poly.pdbx_strand_id
1 'polypeptide(L)'
;MSTIAVSGGTGGLSRAIVDGLNAARKSTVVVLSRESTKEKEKELSARMTAVDYNEVASVSAVLEKNNIDTVICTLSAPGPEGELALISAVEKSRVTNRYIPAIWSIPYNSITTTGSKMYMIC
;
A
#
# COMPACT_ATOMS: atom_id res chain seq x y z
N MET A 1 9.06 -6.28 -15.61
CA MET A 1 9.33 -6.03 -14.18
C MET A 1 8.18 -5.20 -13.65
N SER A 2 7.48 -5.62 -12.59
CA SER A 2 6.45 -4.77 -11.98
C SER A 2 7.07 -3.92 -10.87
N THR A 3 6.59 -2.68 -10.74
CA THR A 3 6.97 -1.79 -9.66
C THR A 3 5.93 -1.92 -8.55
N ILE A 4 6.37 -2.24 -7.34
CA ILE A 4 5.52 -2.43 -6.19
C ILE A 4 5.74 -1.26 -5.24
N ALA A 5 4.65 -0.58 -4.88
CA ALA A 5 4.65 0.45 -3.87
C ALA A 5 4.17 -0.09 -2.53
N VAL A 6 4.88 0.26 -1.45
CA VAL A 6 4.50 -0.10 -0.08
C VAL A 6 4.21 1.19 0.69
N SER A 7 2.95 1.43 1.02
CA SER A 7 2.51 2.59 1.80
C SER A 7 2.66 2.33 3.29
N GLY A 8 3.40 3.20 3.98
CA GLY A 8 3.69 3.03 5.41
C GLY A 8 4.94 2.20 5.70
N GLY A 9 5.90 2.14 4.76
CA GLY A 9 7.10 1.29 4.80
C GLY A 9 8.02 1.40 6.02
N THR A 10 7.82 2.37 6.91
CA THR A 10 8.64 2.57 8.11
C THR A 10 8.21 1.75 9.33
N GLY A 11 7.10 1.01 9.26
CA GLY A 11 6.66 0.11 10.33
C GLY A 11 7.43 -1.23 10.36
N GLY A 12 7.31 -1.99 11.45
CA GLY A 12 7.97 -3.29 11.59
C GLY A 12 7.50 -4.32 10.56
N LEU A 13 6.18 -4.41 10.33
CA LEU A 13 5.59 -5.30 9.33
C LEU A 13 5.99 -4.92 7.90
N SER A 14 5.88 -3.64 7.58
CA SER A 14 6.15 -3.12 6.26
C SER A 14 7.63 -3.26 5.87
N ARG A 15 8.54 -3.15 6.85
CA ARG A 15 9.97 -3.40 6.64
C ARG A 15 10.23 -4.85 6.24
N ALA A 16 9.61 -5.82 6.92
CA ALA A 16 9.75 -7.23 6.55
C ALA A 16 9.23 -7.52 5.13
N ILE A 17 8.16 -6.85 4.71
CA ILE A 17 7.65 -6.95 3.34
C ILE A 17 8.65 -6.38 2.33
N VAL A 18 9.21 -5.19 2.58
CA VAL A 18 10.24 -4.57 1.73
C VAL A 18 11.48 -5.45 1.63
N ASP A 19 11.95 -6.00 2.74
CA ASP A 19 13.12 -6.89 2.78
C ASP A 19 12.86 -8.17 1.96
N GLY A 20 11.68 -8.78 2.10
CA GLY A 20 11.29 -9.95 1.32
C GLY A 20 11.19 -9.68 -0.18
N LEU A 21 10.65 -8.53 -0.57
CA LEU A 21 10.57 -8.12 -1.98
C LEU A 21 11.96 -7.83 -2.56
N ASN A 22 12.84 -7.18 -1.80
CA ASN A 22 14.22 -6.93 -2.19
C ASN A 22 15.02 -8.22 -2.33
N ALA A 23 14.85 -9.18 -1.40
CA ALA A 23 15.47 -10.49 -1.47
C ALA A 23 15.03 -11.30 -2.70
N ALA A 24 13.75 -11.18 -3.09
CA ALA A 24 13.23 -11.85 -4.28
C ALA A 24 13.84 -11.31 -5.59
N ARG A 25 14.29 -10.05 -5.64
CA ARG A 25 14.85 -9.35 -6.82
C ARG A 25 13.99 -9.43 -8.10
N LYS A 26 12.69 -9.70 -7.96
CA LYS A 26 11.74 -9.85 -9.09
C LYS A 26 11.07 -8.52 -9.51
N SER A 27 11.01 -7.57 -8.58
CA SER A 27 10.25 -6.34 -8.72
C SER A 27 11.04 -5.16 -8.16
N THR A 28 10.75 -3.96 -8.65
CA THR A 28 11.30 -2.72 -8.09
C THR A 28 10.41 -2.27 -6.93
N VAL A 29 10.99 -2.09 -5.75
CA VAL A 29 10.25 -1.68 -4.55
C VAL A 29 10.37 -0.17 -4.36
N VAL A 30 9.21 0.47 -4.20
CA VAL A 30 9.08 1.88 -3.85
C VAL A 30 8.34 1.97 -2.52
N VAL A 31 8.85 2.76 -1.59
CA VAL A 31 8.23 2.97 -0.28
C VAL A 31 7.56 4.33 -0.27
N LEU A 32 6.26 4.38 0.02
CA LEU A 32 5.51 5.63 0.18
C LEU A 32 5.42 5.99 1.66
N SER A 33 5.88 7.19 2.01
CA SER A 33 5.88 7.71 3.38
C SER A 33 5.50 9.18 3.41
N ARG A 34 5.02 9.69 4.55
CA ARG A 34 4.73 11.13 4.72
C ARG A 34 5.98 12.00 4.68
N GLU A 35 7.11 11.43 5.07
CA GLU A 35 8.43 12.08 5.00
C GLU A 35 9.42 11.16 4.30
N SER A 36 10.14 11.69 3.31
CA SER A 36 11.27 11.03 2.66
C SER A 36 12.57 11.58 3.22
N THR A 37 13.15 10.92 4.22
CA THR A 37 14.48 11.23 4.72
C THR A 37 15.49 10.31 4.03
N LYS A 38 16.57 10.87 3.46
CA LYS A 38 17.65 10.10 2.80
C LYS A 38 18.29 9.03 3.69
N GLU A 39 18.20 9.20 5.00
CA GLU A 39 18.67 8.24 6.01
C GLU A 39 17.84 6.94 5.96
N LYS A 40 16.52 7.06 5.89
CA LYS A 40 15.60 5.92 5.83
C LYS A 40 15.72 5.18 4.50
N GLU A 41 15.98 5.88 3.39
CA GLU A 41 16.25 5.23 2.10
C GLU A 41 17.46 4.30 2.15
N LYS A 42 18.51 4.73 2.85
CA LYS A 42 19.75 3.96 3.01
C LYS A 42 19.56 2.76 3.93
N GLU A 43 18.72 2.88 4.95
CA GLU A 43 18.38 1.76 5.86
C GLU A 43 17.47 0.72 5.20
N LEU A 44 16.51 1.15 4.38
CA LEU A 44 15.55 0.28 3.70
C LEU A 44 16.08 -0.28 2.37
N SER A 45 17.22 0.24 1.87
CA SER A 45 17.78 -0.11 0.55
C SER A 45 16.73 -0.06 -0.58
N ALA A 46 15.76 0.85 -0.45
CA ALA A 46 14.61 0.98 -1.34
C ALA A 46 14.37 2.46 -1.64
N ARG A 47 13.81 2.75 -2.82
CA ARG A 47 13.47 4.12 -3.22
C ARG A 47 12.31 4.60 -2.35
N MET A 48 12.47 5.72 -1.64
CA MET A 48 11.34 6.31 -0.93
C MET A 48 10.73 7.44 -1.74
N THR A 49 9.44 7.65 -1.59
CA THR A 49 8.77 8.82 -2.14
C THR A 49 7.87 9.42 -1.08
N ALA A 50 8.07 10.71 -0.82
CA ALA A 50 7.20 11.47 0.06
C ALA A 50 5.82 11.62 -0.60
N VAL A 51 4.77 11.28 0.13
CA VAL A 51 3.39 11.37 -0.31
C VAL A 51 2.55 11.95 0.81
N ASP A 52 1.76 12.95 0.45
CA ASP A 52 0.70 13.48 1.31
C ASP A 52 -0.61 12.77 1.00
N TYR A 53 -1.12 12.02 1.98
CA TYR A 53 -2.38 11.28 1.86
C TYR A 53 -3.61 12.18 1.94
N ASN A 54 -3.45 13.48 2.25
CA ASN A 54 -4.56 14.44 2.22
C ASN A 54 -4.90 14.89 0.78
N GLU A 55 -3.97 14.72 -0.18
CA GLU A 55 -4.12 15.21 -1.55
C GLU A 55 -4.10 14.05 -2.55
N VAL A 56 -5.30 13.55 -2.89
CA VAL A 56 -5.49 12.38 -3.77
C VAL A 56 -4.83 12.58 -5.14
N ALA A 57 -4.86 13.79 -5.71
CA ALA A 57 -4.28 14.06 -7.02
C ALA A 57 -2.74 13.98 -7.01
N SER A 58 -2.12 14.39 -5.90
CA SER A 58 -0.67 14.28 -5.70
C SER A 58 -0.25 12.82 -5.62
N VAL A 59 -0.98 12.00 -4.86
CA VAL A 59 -0.75 10.56 -4.74
C VAL A 59 -0.84 9.89 -6.11
N SER A 60 -1.89 10.16 -6.90
CA SER A 60 -2.05 9.55 -8.23
C SER A 60 -0.91 9.94 -9.19
N ALA A 61 -0.47 11.20 -9.17
CA ALA A 61 0.66 11.65 -9.99
C ALA A 61 1.96 10.92 -9.62
N VAL A 62 2.18 10.66 -8.33
CA VAL A 62 3.34 9.86 -7.85
C VAL A 62 3.25 8.42 -8.32
N LEU A 63 2.06 7.80 -8.26
CA LEU A 63 1.83 6.44 -8.74
C LEU A 63 2.18 6.30 -10.23
N GLU A 64 1.72 7.24 -11.04
CA GLU A 64 1.97 7.25 -12.49
C GLU A 64 3.42 7.55 -12.84
N LYS A 65 4.02 8.57 -12.20
CA LYS A 65 5.42 8.96 -12.43
C LYS A 65 6.40 7.80 -12.18
N ASN A 66 6.11 7.00 -11.15
CA ASN A 66 6.94 5.85 -10.79
C ASN A 66 6.52 4.54 -11.49
N ASN A 67 5.51 4.59 -12.37
CA ASN A 67 4.92 3.43 -13.02
C ASN A 67 4.60 2.29 -12.05
N ILE A 68 3.92 2.63 -10.95
CA ILE A 68 3.57 1.68 -9.89
C ILE A 68 2.42 0.80 -10.38
N ASP A 69 2.68 -0.51 -10.44
CA ASP A 69 1.73 -1.51 -10.90
C ASP A 69 0.90 -2.08 -9.75
N THR A 70 1.55 -2.35 -8.61
CA THR A 70 0.91 -2.93 -7.42
C THR A 70 1.13 -2.02 -6.22
N VAL A 71 0.07 -1.71 -5.49
CA VAL A 71 0.12 -0.93 -4.24
C VAL A 71 -0.23 -1.82 -3.06
N ILE A 72 0.62 -1.82 -2.04
CA ILE A 72 0.46 -2.55 -0.79
C ILE A 72 0.27 -1.55 0.35
N CYS A 73 -0.91 -1.57 0.97
CA CYS A 73 -1.20 -0.72 2.11
C CYS A 73 -0.74 -1.40 3.41
N THR A 74 0.18 -0.76 4.13
CA THR A 74 0.61 -1.15 5.48
C THR A 74 0.43 -0.01 6.47
N LEU A 75 -0.46 0.94 6.16
CA LEU A 75 -0.73 2.08 7.00
C LEU A 75 -1.38 1.63 8.32
N SER A 76 -0.72 1.96 9.43
CA SER A 76 -1.28 1.87 10.78
C SER A 76 -1.70 3.28 11.22
N ALA A 77 -2.63 3.89 10.50
CA ALA A 77 -3.15 5.22 10.83
C ALA A 77 -4.36 5.09 11.79
N PRO A 78 -4.55 6.05 12.71
CA PRO A 78 -5.77 6.14 13.50
C PRO A 78 -6.89 6.65 12.59
N GLY A 79 -7.57 5.73 11.90
CA GLY A 79 -8.72 6.02 11.05
C GLY A 79 -8.56 5.56 9.59
N PRO A 80 -9.68 5.36 8.87
CA PRO A 80 -9.69 4.84 7.50
C PRO A 80 -9.32 5.90 6.45
N GLU A 81 -9.19 7.18 6.81
CA GLU A 81 -9.08 8.30 5.88
C GLU A 81 -7.85 8.18 4.97
N GLY A 82 -6.71 7.82 5.55
CA GLY A 82 -5.47 7.64 4.79
C GLY A 82 -5.52 6.48 3.80
N GLU A 83 -6.24 5.40 4.15
CA GLU A 83 -6.43 4.25 3.26
C GLU A 83 -7.44 4.60 2.16
N LEU A 84 -8.56 5.24 2.50
CA LEU A 84 -9.58 5.68 1.54
C LEU A 84 -9.01 6.66 0.50
N ALA A 85 -8.15 7.60 0.91
CA ALA A 85 -7.45 8.49 -0.01
C ALA A 85 -6.53 7.72 -0.97
N LEU A 86 -5.84 6.69 -0.47
CA LEU A 86 -4.98 5.82 -1.29
C LEU A 86 -5.81 5.04 -2.33
N ILE A 87 -6.95 4.48 -1.91
CA ILE A 87 -7.88 3.77 -2.81
C ILE A 87 -8.37 4.72 -3.91
N SER A 88 -8.79 5.93 -3.52
CA SER A 88 -9.27 6.95 -4.46
C SER A 88 -8.19 7.40 -5.44
N ALA A 89 -6.92 7.44 -5.01
CA ALA A 89 -5.79 7.78 -5.87
C ALA A 89 -5.44 6.65 -6.85
N VAL A 90 -5.54 5.40 -6.40
CA VAL A 90 -5.32 4.20 -7.21
C VAL A 90 -6.41 4.05 -8.26
N GLU A 91 -7.68 4.31 -7.90
CA GLU A 91 -8.80 4.29 -8.85
C GLU A 91 -8.62 5.32 -9.98
N LYS A 92 -8.06 6.50 -9.67
CA LYS A 92 -7.76 7.54 -10.66
C LYS A 92 -6.53 7.22 -11.51
N SER A 93 -5.60 6.42 -11.00
CA SER A 93 -4.37 6.09 -11.70
C SER A 93 -4.62 5.02 -12.76
N ARG A 94 -4.07 5.23 -13.96
CA ARG A 94 -4.23 4.27 -15.07
C ARG A 94 -3.19 3.14 -15.07
N VAL A 95 -2.18 3.24 -14.21
CA VAL A 95 -1.01 2.34 -14.21
C VAL A 95 -1.13 1.24 -13.16
N THR A 96 -1.87 1.50 -12.09
CA THR A 96 -2.05 0.55 -10.99
C THR A 96 -3.06 -0.53 -11.34
N ASN A 97 -2.60 -1.78 -11.40
CA ASN A 97 -3.43 -2.94 -11.70
C ASN A 97 -3.90 -3.70 -10.45
N ARG A 98 -3.18 -3.57 -9.32
CA ARG A 98 -3.49 -4.29 -8.09
C ARG A 98 -3.36 -3.41 -6.86
N TYR A 99 -4.33 -3.55 -5.96
CA TYR A 99 -4.36 -2.92 -4.64
C TYR A 99 -4.50 -3.97 -3.55
N ILE A 100 -3.66 -3.91 -2.51
CA ILE A 100 -3.74 -4.75 -1.32
C ILE A 100 -4.07 -3.85 -0.12
N PRO A 101 -5.26 -4.00 0.50
CA PRO A 101 -5.66 -3.21 1.66
C PRO A 101 -4.87 -3.61 2.91
N ALA A 102 -4.97 -2.80 3.97
CA ALA A 102 -4.27 -3.01 5.24
C ALA A 102 -4.91 -4.12 6.11
N ILE A 103 -5.03 -5.33 5.58
CA ILE A 103 -5.73 -6.47 6.21
C ILE A 103 -4.77 -7.55 6.73
N TRP A 104 -3.73 -7.14 7.46
CA TRP A 104 -2.65 -8.03 7.92
C TRP A 104 -2.97 -8.86 9.17
N SER A 105 -4.24 -8.89 9.57
CA SER A 105 -4.72 -9.56 10.79
C SER A 105 -5.70 -10.68 10.43
N ILE A 106 -6.44 -11.16 11.43
CA ILE A 106 -7.48 -12.17 11.25
C ILE A 106 -8.49 -11.76 10.16
N PRO A 107 -8.98 -12.73 9.37
CA PRO A 107 -9.99 -12.42 8.35
C PRO A 107 -11.25 -11.89 9.02
N TYR A 108 -11.72 -10.73 8.57
CA TYR A 108 -12.95 -10.11 9.08
C TYR A 108 -14.20 -10.98 8.86
N ASN A 109 -14.14 -12.00 7.99
CA ASN A 109 -15.26 -12.88 7.68
C ASN A 109 -15.35 -14.14 8.56
N SER A 110 -14.50 -14.32 9.58
CA SER A 110 -14.51 -15.54 10.41
C SER A 110 -15.20 -15.41 11.76
N ILE A 111 -15.95 -14.33 12.03
CA ILE A 111 -17.08 -14.46 12.97
C ILE A 111 -18.18 -15.18 12.19
N THR A 112 -18.13 -16.49 12.30
CA THR A 112 -19.28 -17.36 12.02
C THR A 112 -20.45 -16.83 12.84
N THR A 113 -21.33 -16.08 12.19
CA THR A 113 -22.72 -16.02 12.59
C THR A 113 -23.22 -17.46 12.56
N THR A 114 -23.30 -18.06 13.75
CA THR A 114 -24.18 -19.20 13.97
C THR A 114 -25.59 -18.74 13.58
N GLY A 115 -25.99 -19.05 12.35
CA GLY A 115 -27.36 -18.97 11.88
C GLY A 115 -27.84 -17.62 11.37
N SER A 116 -27.48 -17.25 10.14
CA SER A 116 -28.45 -16.67 9.20
C SER A 116 -27.84 -16.57 7.81
N LYS A 117 -28.30 -17.44 6.90
CA LYS A 117 -28.12 -17.33 5.45
C LYS A 117 -28.44 -15.89 5.01
N MET A 118 -27.45 -15.14 4.55
CA MET A 118 -27.72 -13.99 3.68
C MET A 118 -27.50 -14.42 2.24
N TYR A 119 -28.61 -14.41 1.50
CA TYR A 119 -28.70 -14.67 0.07
C TYR A 119 -27.85 -13.66 -0.71
N MET A 120 -26.97 -14.19 -1.56
CA MET A 120 -26.35 -13.47 -2.65
C MET A 120 -27.43 -13.32 -3.74
N ILE A 121 -27.92 -12.10 -3.96
CA ILE A 121 -28.80 -11.77 -5.09
C ILE A 121 -27.93 -11.14 -6.17
N CYS A 122 -28.14 -11.68 -7.37
CA CYS A 122 -27.48 -11.50 -8.66
C CYS A 122 -26.91 -10.12 -8.98
#